data_AF-A0A4R8TUS7-F1
#
_entry.id   AF-A0A4R8TUS7-F1
#
_cell.length_a   1.000
_cell.length_b   1.000
_cell.length_c   1.000
_cell.angle_alpha   90.00
_cell.angle_beta   90.00
_cell.angle_gamma   90.00
#
_symmetry.space_group_name_H-M   'P 1'
#
loop_
_entity.id
_entity.type
_entity.pdbx_description
1 polymer ?
#
loop_
_entity_poly.entity_id
_entity_poly.type
_entity_poly.pdbx_seq_one_letter_code
_entity_poly.pdbx_strand_id
1 'polypeptide(L)'
;MTTQQSDVHETSKEAAPPPYESDTPAHRVQHVNSEAWKDLKPQVEFSFHSPLLGGDITSPNGYRWEARLIVKVRDLPRLMSEGFYWTTANFNMYATYIKPHVLDEIAVIRNAWWSCSRHYFLSDLGNDPYWAATLIVYAHNTHVLSSFQVTDVTPDNLGWARAYLNGKFEVYKWNFTSPQTGTNAIYPGMPLKGWWPWPKEKNEAPESTAREGTEGQKTLACGEMVER
;
A
#
# COMPACT_ATOMS: atom_id res chain seq x y z
N MET A 1 21.23 46.21 61.94
CA MET A 1 20.57 45.00 61.41
C MET A 1 19.16 45.46 61.04
N THR A 2 18.71 45.56 59.79
CA THR A 2 18.93 44.69 58.63
C THR A 2 18.49 45.45 57.36
N THR A 3 19.40 45.45 56.38
CA THR A 3 19.26 45.30 54.91
C THR A 3 18.12 45.95 54.10
N GLN A 4 18.55 46.67 53.06
CA GLN A 4 17.83 47.11 51.86
C GLN A 4 17.15 45.94 51.12
N GLN A 5 16.07 46.20 50.39
CA GLN A 5 15.92 45.55 49.08
C GLN A 5 15.16 46.44 48.11
N SER A 6 15.88 46.86 47.08
CA SER A 6 15.46 47.57 45.89
C SER A 6 14.74 46.62 44.93
N ASP A 7 13.50 46.94 44.57
CA ASP A 7 12.77 46.29 43.50
C ASP A 7 13.35 46.71 42.14
N VAL A 8 13.98 45.76 41.45
CA VAL A 8 14.32 45.85 40.03
C VAL A 8 13.23 45.07 39.29
N HIS A 9 12.34 45.78 38.60
CA HIS A 9 11.45 45.19 37.60
C HIS A 9 12.26 44.93 36.32
N GLU A 10 12.79 43.71 36.20
CA GLU A 10 13.38 43.21 34.97
C GLU A 10 12.24 42.75 34.04
N THR A 11 11.85 43.61 33.11
CA THR A 11 10.93 43.25 32.03
C THR A 11 11.64 42.27 31.08
N SER A 12 11.31 40.98 31.21
CA SER A 12 11.65 39.94 30.24
C SER A 12 11.08 40.33 28.88
N LYS A 13 11.94 40.68 27.93
CA LYS A 13 11.58 40.85 26.53
C LYS A 13 11.33 39.47 25.93
N GLU A 14 10.07 39.14 25.69
CA GLU A 14 9.67 37.98 24.92
C GLU A 14 10.29 38.07 23.52
N ALA A 15 11.22 37.16 23.22
CA ALA A 15 11.87 37.10 21.92
C ALA A 15 10.86 36.58 20.90
N ALA A 16 10.72 37.31 19.78
CA ALA A 16 9.88 36.87 18.68
C ALA A 16 10.30 35.47 18.20
N PRO A 17 9.35 34.59 17.84
CA PRO A 17 9.68 33.28 17.32
C PRO A 17 10.62 33.41 16.11
N PRO A 18 11.60 32.50 15.97
CA PRO A 18 12.54 32.56 14.86
C PRO A 18 11.78 32.55 13.53
N PRO A 19 12.27 33.27 12.51
CA PRO A 19 11.67 33.22 11.19
C PRO A 19 11.66 31.77 10.71
N TYR A 20 10.50 31.30 10.27
CA TYR A 20 10.38 30.00 9.63
C TYR A 20 11.11 30.07 8.29
N GLU A 21 12.33 29.54 8.25
CA GLU A 21 12.97 29.21 6.97
C GLU A 21 12.06 28.20 6.27
N SER A 22 11.44 28.65 5.19
CA SER A 22 10.62 27.80 4.33
C SER A 22 11.55 26.96 3.46
N ASP A 23 12.34 26.10 4.09
CA ASP A 23 13.01 24.97 3.45
C ASP A 23 11.94 23.93 3.10
N THR A 24 11.05 24.31 2.19
CA THR A 24 10.33 23.32 1.41
C THR A 24 11.18 23.10 0.18
N PRO A 25 11.88 21.95 0.06
CA PRO A 25 11.90 21.34 -1.25
C PRO A 25 10.42 21.21 -1.60
N ALA A 26 9.93 22.03 -2.52
CA ALA A 26 8.65 21.80 -3.15
C ALA A 26 8.82 20.48 -3.91
N HIS A 27 8.78 19.35 -3.20
CA HIS A 27 8.58 18.06 -3.79
C HIS A 27 7.23 18.17 -4.47
N ARG A 28 7.32 18.30 -5.78
CA ARG A 28 6.29 18.67 -6.76
C ARG A 28 5.26 17.56 -6.93
N VAL A 29 4.93 16.87 -5.84
CA VAL A 29 3.96 15.79 -5.82
C VAL A 29 2.62 16.39 -6.18
N GLN A 30 2.09 15.99 -7.33
CA GLN A 30 0.81 16.48 -7.79
C GLN A 30 -0.31 15.70 -7.12
N HIS A 31 -1.24 16.44 -6.53
CA HIS A 31 -2.41 15.85 -5.92
C HIS A 31 -3.33 15.25 -6.99
N VAL A 32 -3.86 14.04 -6.77
CA VAL A 32 -4.70 13.32 -7.75
C VAL A 32 -6.01 14.06 -8.12
N ASN A 33 -6.43 14.99 -7.26
CA ASN A 33 -7.60 15.86 -7.47
C ASN A 33 -7.25 17.26 -7.97
N SER A 34 -5.97 17.54 -8.27
CA SER A 34 -5.59 18.82 -8.86
C SER A 34 -6.13 18.97 -10.28
N GLU A 35 -6.14 20.21 -10.77
CA GLU A 35 -6.65 20.56 -12.10
C GLU A 35 -6.06 19.71 -13.23
N ALA A 36 -4.79 19.31 -13.13
CA ALA A 36 -4.12 18.47 -14.12
C ALA A 36 -4.67 17.04 -14.22
N TRP A 37 -5.41 16.57 -13.20
CA TRP A 37 -5.86 15.18 -13.08
C TRP A 37 -7.38 15.04 -12.92
N LYS A 38 -8.12 16.13 -12.80
CA LYS A 38 -9.56 16.11 -12.49
C LYS A 38 -10.40 15.37 -13.56
N ASP A 39 -10.01 15.50 -14.82
CA ASP A 39 -10.76 14.94 -15.96
C ASP A 39 -10.40 13.48 -16.25
N LEU A 40 -9.27 13.00 -15.70
CA LEU A 40 -8.86 11.61 -15.83
C LEU A 40 -9.63 10.73 -14.83
N LYS A 41 -10.16 9.61 -15.33
CA LYS A 41 -10.72 8.55 -14.49
C LYS A 41 -9.58 7.69 -13.92
N PRO A 42 -9.74 7.12 -12.72
CA PRO A 42 -8.83 6.09 -12.24
C PRO A 42 -8.72 4.95 -13.25
N GLN A 43 -7.50 4.50 -13.49
CA GLN A 43 -7.22 3.45 -14.47
C GLN A 43 -6.47 2.28 -13.85
N VAL A 44 -5.83 2.43 -12.70
CA VAL A 44 -5.16 1.32 -12.01
C VAL A 44 -5.58 1.32 -10.55
N GLU A 45 -5.82 0.12 -10.03
CA GLU A 45 -6.14 -0.08 -8.63
C GLU A 45 -5.37 -1.28 -8.08
N PHE A 46 -4.74 -1.10 -6.92
CA PHE A 46 -4.13 -2.17 -6.14
C PHE A 46 -4.78 -2.23 -4.76
N SER A 47 -4.94 -3.43 -4.22
CA SER A 47 -5.33 -3.65 -2.84
C SER A 47 -4.26 -4.43 -2.10
N PHE A 48 -3.97 -3.96 -0.90
CA PHE A 48 -3.04 -4.55 0.04
C PHE A 48 -3.79 -4.79 1.35
N HIS A 49 -3.39 -5.77 2.11
CA HIS A 49 -3.98 -6.05 3.41
C HIS A 49 -2.89 -6.39 4.42
N SER A 50 -3.10 -6.12 5.71
CA SER A 50 -2.17 -6.62 6.72
C SER A 50 -2.05 -8.14 6.66
N PRO A 51 -1.05 -8.78 7.30
CA PRO A 51 -1.12 -10.20 7.57
C PRO A 51 -2.38 -10.54 8.39
N LEU A 52 -2.92 -11.76 8.21
CA LEU A 52 -4.07 -12.24 8.96
C LEU A 52 -3.71 -12.46 10.42
N LEU A 53 -4.57 -11.97 11.33
CA LEU A 53 -4.54 -12.32 12.73
C LEU A 53 -5.13 -13.73 12.90
N GLY A 54 -4.27 -14.76 12.86
CA GLY A 54 -4.66 -16.13 13.21
C GLY A 54 -4.94 -17.09 12.05
N GLY A 55 -4.57 -16.75 10.82
CA GLY A 55 -4.48 -17.71 9.70
C GLY A 55 -5.80 -18.10 9.02
N ASP A 56 -6.96 -17.62 9.48
CA ASP A 56 -8.24 -17.86 8.83
C ASP A 56 -8.57 -16.74 7.83
N ILE A 57 -8.42 -17.04 6.54
CA ILE A 57 -8.70 -16.13 5.40
C ILE A 57 -10.22 -15.85 5.27
N THR A 58 -11.07 -16.63 5.94
CA THR A 58 -12.53 -16.53 5.80
C THR A 58 -13.18 -15.54 6.78
N SER A 59 -12.43 -15.05 7.78
CA SER A 59 -12.96 -14.05 8.72
C SER A 59 -12.82 -12.65 8.13
N PRO A 60 -13.93 -11.91 7.91
CA PRO A 60 -13.89 -10.52 7.46
C PRO A 60 -13.18 -9.57 8.45
N ASN A 61 -12.87 -10.03 9.67
CA ASN A 61 -12.13 -9.29 10.70
C ASN A 61 -10.66 -9.76 10.84
N GLY A 62 -10.15 -10.57 9.92
CA GLY A 62 -8.79 -11.12 10.00
C GLY A 62 -7.69 -10.08 9.80
N TYR A 63 -7.99 -8.96 9.14
CA TYR A 63 -7.01 -7.92 8.82
C TYR A 63 -7.09 -6.73 9.78
N ARG A 64 -5.94 -6.19 10.17
CA ARG A 64 -5.86 -4.92 10.92
C ARG A 64 -6.19 -3.73 10.03
N TRP A 65 -5.76 -3.79 8.78
CA TRP A 65 -5.95 -2.73 7.79
C TRP A 65 -6.05 -3.31 6.37
N GLU A 66 -6.72 -2.56 5.49
CA GLU A 66 -6.70 -2.73 4.03
C GLU A 66 -6.26 -1.41 3.41
N ALA A 67 -5.32 -1.44 2.46
CA ALA A 67 -4.91 -0.26 1.73
C ALA A 67 -5.30 -0.39 0.26
N ARG A 68 -5.88 0.66 -0.33
CA ARG A 68 -6.20 0.73 -1.76
C ARG A 68 -5.43 1.85 -2.42
N LEU A 69 -4.61 1.51 -3.39
CA LEU A 69 -3.91 2.47 -4.22
C LEU A 69 -4.72 2.69 -5.49
N ILE A 70 -5.22 3.91 -5.67
CA ILE A 70 -6.02 4.32 -6.82
C ILE A 70 -5.18 5.28 -7.66
N VAL A 71 -4.91 4.92 -8.91
CA VAL A 71 -3.98 5.63 -9.79
C VAL A 71 -4.71 6.19 -11.01
N LYS A 72 -4.48 7.47 -11.28
CA LYS A 72 -4.76 8.09 -12.57
C LYS A 72 -3.46 8.14 -13.37
N VAL A 73 -3.55 7.77 -14.64
CA VAL A 73 -2.41 7.70 -15.55
C VAL A 73 -2.79 8.42 -16.83
N ARG A 74 -1.81 9.04 -17.50
CA ARG A 74 -2.05 9.69 -18.80
C ARG A 74 -1.99 8.71 -19.96
N ASP A 75 -1.22 7.64 -19.81
CA ASP A 75 -1.08 6.57 -20.80
C ASP A 75 -0.83 5.23 -20.05
N LEU A 76 -1.85 4.36 -20.11
CA LEU A 76 -1.81 3.09 -19.39
C LEU A 76 -0.84 2.09 -20.02
N PRO A 77 -0.83 1.89 -21.36
CA PRO A 77 0.13 1.01 -22.01
C PRO A 77 1.57 1.27 -21.59
N ARG A 78 2.03 2.52 -21.64
CA ARG A 78 3.42 2.81 -21.28
C ARG A 78 3.70 2.60 -19.79
N LEU A 79 2.77 2.89 -18.88
CA LEU A 79 2.90 2.54 -17.45
C LEU A 79 3.10 1.02 -17.23
N MET A 80 2.41 0.20 -18.02
CA MET A 80 2.53 -1.25 -17.94
C MET A 80 3.88 -1.72 -18.52
N SER A 81 4.28 -1.23 -19.69
CA SER A 81 5.50 -1.68 -20.37
C SER A 81 6.79 -1.19 -19.71
N GLU A 82 6.83 0.06 -19.25
CA GLU A 82 8.01 0.64 -18.57
C GLU A 82 8.10 0.18 -17.10
N GLY A 83 6.97 -0.21 -16.52
CA GLY A 83 6.84 -0.66 -15.14
C GLY A 83 6.31 0.44 -14.22
N PHE A 84 5.62 0.02 -13.17
CA PHE A 84 5.06 0.93 -12.17
C PHE A 84 5.90 0.87 -10.90
N TYR A 85 6.63 1.94 -10.61
CA TYR A 85 7.55 2.02 -9.48
C TYR A 85 7.18 3.22 -8.60
N TRP A 86 7.10 2.97 -7.31
CA TRP A 86 6.98 4.01 -6.30
C TRP A 86 7.70 3.59 -5.01
N THR A 87 8.16 4.58 -4.26
CA THR A 87 8.87 4.47 -2.98
C THR A 87 8.32 5.53 -2.02
N THR A 88 8.85 5.61 -0.81
CA THR A 88 8.49 6.67 0.15
C THR A 88 8.75 8.08 -0.38
N ALA A 89 9.69 8.27 -1.31
CA ALA A 89 9.98 9.57 -1.92
C ALA A 89 8.81 10.11 -2.77
N ASN A 90 7.94 9.25 -3.29
CA ASN A 90 6.80 9.66 -4.10
C ASN A 90 5.68 10.32 -3.27
N PHE A 91 5.70 10.19 -1.94
CA PHE A 91 4.61 10.62 -1.07
C PHE A 91 4.76 12.08 -0.63
N ASN A 92 3.63 12.80 -0.61
CA ASN A 92 3.50 14.06 0.09
C ASN A 92 2.93 13.81 1.51
N MET A 93 3.84 13.62 2.47
CA MET A 93 3.45 13.32 3.85
C MET A 93 2.67 14.47 4.51
N TYR A 94 2.92 15.71 4.10
CA TYR A 94 2.25 16.90 4.66
C TYR A 94 0.80 17.08 4.17
N ALA A 95 0.43 16.43 3.06
CA ALA A 95 -0.94 16.45 2.54
C ALA A 95 -1.83 15.33 3.10
N THR A 96 -1.29 14.47 3.97
CA THR A 96 -2.00 13.29 4.52
C THR A 96 -3.04 13.70 5.55
N TYR A 97 -4.21 13.05 5.56
CA TYR A 97 -5.25 13.27 6.56
C TYR A 97 -5.98 11.98 6.97
N ILE A 98 -6.64 12.00 8.14
CA ILE A 98 -7.50 10.93 8.63
C ILE A 98 -8.96 11.37 8.54
N LYS A 99 -9.81 10.53 7.96
CA LYS A 99 -11.26 10.69 7.93
C LYS A 99 -11.90 9.74 8.95
N PRO A 100 -12.44 10.24 10.06
CA PRO A 100 -13.27 9.43 10.94
C PRO A 100 -14.62 9.17 10.25
N HIS A 101 -15.11 7.93 10.28
CA HIS A 101 -16.38 7.47 9.68
C HIS A 101 -16.41 7.40 8.14
N VAL A 102 -16.29 6.19 7.59
CA VAL A 102 -16.29 5.90 6.13
C VAL A 102 -17.72 5.74 5.58
N LEU A 103 -18.66 6.61 5.97
CA LEU A 103 -20.08 6.41 5.64
C LEU A 103 -20.44 6.67 4.16
N ASP A 104 -19.64 7.47 3.43
CA ASP A 104 -19.99 7.94 2.08
C ASP A 104 -19.04 7.51 0.96
N GLU A 105 -17.98 6.75 1.24
CA GLU A 105 -16.98 6.40 0.23
C GLU A 105 -17.19 4.96 -0.26
N ILE A 106 -17.91 4.87 -1.39
CA ILE A 106 -18.01 3.71 -2.29
C ILE A 106 -18.75 2.51 -1.68
N ALA A 107 -19.95 2.22 -2.21
CA ALA A 107 -20.81 1.09 -1.84
C ALA A 107 -20.13 -0.30 -1.87
N VAL A 108 -18.94 -0.43 -2.48
CA VAL A 108 -18.09 -1.63 -2.50
C VAL A 108 -17.37 -1.86 -1.16
N ILE A 109 -17.08 -0.80 -0.39
CA ILE A 109 -16.44 -0.88 0.94
C ILE A 109 -17.44 -1.26 2.02
N ARG A 110 -18.75 -1.13 1.75
CA ARG A 110 -19.83 -1.53 2.66
C ARG A 110 -19.71 -2.99 3.12
N ASN A 111 -19.02 -3.84 2.36
CA ASN A 111 -18.82 -5.25 2.71
C ASN A 111 -17.63 -5.49 3.67
N ALA A 112 -16.77 -4.50 3.93
CA ALA A 112 -15.52 -4.66 4.69
C ALA A 112 -15.52 -4.03 6.10
N TRP A 113 -16.66 -3.50 6.57
CA TRP A 113 -16.88 -3.09 7.97
C TRP A 113 -15.87 -2.07 8.54
N TRP A 114 -15.07 -1.41 7.69
CA TRP A 114 -14.11 -0.39 8.10
C TRP A 114 -14.80 0.86 8.62
N SER A 115 -14.24 1.47 9.67
CA SER A 115 -14.87 2.60 10.38
C SER A 115 -14.14 3.92 10.18
N CYS A 116 -12.88 3.89 9.74
CA CYS A 116 -12.09 5.08 9.48
C CYS A 116 -11.11 4.86 8.32
N SER A 117 -10.62 5.95 7.73
CA SER A 117 -9.59 5.88 6.69
C SER A 117 -8.52 6.95 6.84
N ARG A 118 -7.31 6.67 6.34
CA ARG A 118 -6.19 7.62 6.20
C ARG A 118 -5.81 7.71 4.74
N HIS A 119 -5.72 8.93 4.22
CA HIS A 119 -5.49 9.21 2.81
C HIS A 119 -4.09 9.77 2.62
N TYR A 120 -3.31 9.12 1.77
CA TYR A 120 -1.98 9.54 1.36
C TYR A 120 -1.97 9.89 -0.12
N PHE A 121 -1.17 10.89 -0.48
CA PHE A 121 -1.04 11.35 -1.86
C PHE A 121 0.36 11.12 -2.37
N LEU A 122 0.45 10.62 -3.60
CA LEU A 122 1.72 10.30 -4.24
C LEU A 122 1.62 10.50 -5.75
N SER A 123 2.73 10.85 -6.38
CA SER A 123 2.81 10.97 -7.83
C SER A 123 4.18 10.55 -8.33
N ASP A 124 4.29 10.45 -9.65
CA ASP A 124 5.59 10.44 -10.31
C ASP A 124 6.41 11.68 -9.90
N LEU A 125 7.74 11.51 -9.82
CA LEU A 125 8.69 12.54 -9.39
C LEU A 125 9.14 13.45 -10.55
N GLY A 126 8.76 13.10 -11.79
CA GLY A 126 9.04 13.90 -12.98
C GLY A 126 8.46 15.32 -12.90
N ASN A 127 9.09 16.25 -13.63
CA ASN A 127 8.60 17.62 -13.76
C ASN A 127 7.21 17.73 -14.39
N ASP A 128 6.87 16.75 -15.22
CA ASP A 128 5.54 16.52 -15.75
C ASP A 128 5.11 15.10 -15.37
N PRO A 129 4.51 14.92 -14.17
CA PRO A 129 4.20 13.59 -13.64
C PRO A 129 3.33 12.78 -14.59
N TYR A 130 3.76 11.56 -14.85
CA TYR A 130 3.05 10.67 -15.77
C TYR A 130 1.84 9.97 -15.13
N TRP A 131 1.85 9.86 -13.80
CA TRP A 131 0.77 9.33 -12.99
C TRP A 131 0.67 10.09 -11.67
N ALA A 132 -0.54 10.10 -11.11
CA ALA A 132 -0.83 10.57 -9.75
C ALA A 132 -1.79 9.59 -9.08
N ALA A 133 -1.66 9.43 -7.78
CA ALA A 133 -2.41 8.42 -7.03
C ALA A 133 -2.82 8.89 -5.64
N THR A 134 -3.74 8.12 -5.07
CA THR A 134 -4.06 8.17 -3.64
C THR A 134 -4.00 6.76 -3.09
N LEU A 135 -3.28 6.60 -1.97
CA LEU A 135 -3.33 5.40 -1.17
C LEU A 135 -4.29 5.65 0.00
N ILE A 136 -5.40 4.92 0.04
CA ILE A 136 -6.40 5.02 1.09
C ILE A 136 -6.26 3.79 1.98
N VAL A 137 -5.94 4.01 3.25
CA VAL A 137 -5.82 2.95 4.26
C VAL A 137 -7.07 2.93 5.10
N TYR A 138 -7.75 1.80 5.15
CA TYR A 138 -8.96 1.57 5.91
C TYR A 138 -8.65 0.74 7.16
N ALA A 139 -9.31 1.06 8.26
CA ALA A 139 -9.22 0.30 9.51
C ALA A 139 -10.49 0.47 10.36
N HIS A 140 -10.65 -0.37 11.38
CA HIS A 140 -11.76 -0.25 12.36
C HIS A 140 -11.54 0.84 13.40
N ASN A 141 -10.29 1.24 13.65
CA ASN A 141 -9.98 2.29 14.62
C ASN A 141 -8.84 3.19 14.15
N THR A 142 -8.85 4.43 14.64
CA THR A 142 -7.86 5.46 14.26
C THR A 142 -6.47 5.19 14.82
N HIS A 143 -6.35 4.35 15.86
CA HIS A 143 -5.06 3.95 16.41
C HIS A 143 -4.25 3.11 15.40
N VAL A 144 -4.89 2.16 14.73
CA VAL A 144 -4.25 1.40 13.63
C VAL A 144 -3.78 2.34 12.53
N LEU A 145 -4.60 3.33 12.13
CA LEU A 145 -4.23 4.31 11.10
C LEU A 145 -3.07 5.23 11.52
N SER A 146 -2.98 5.54 12.81
CA SER A 146 -1.92 6.39 13.36
C SER A 146 -0.58 5.66 13.40
N SER A 147 -0.60 4.37 13.70
CA SER A 147 0.59 3.51 13.74
C SER A 147 1.04 3.02 12.36
N PHE A 148 0.15 3.00 11.37
CA PHE A 148 0.44 2.58 10.00
C PHE A 148 1.56 3.44 9.38
N GLN A 149 2.53 2.78 8.77
CA GLN A 149 3.57 3.38 7.96
C GLN A 149 3.38 3.00 6.48
N VAL A 150 3.71 3.91 5.56
CA VAL A 150 3.62 3.58 4.12
C VAL A 150 4.51 2.41 3.72
N THR A 151 5.56 2.13 4.49
CA THR A 151 6.45 0.97 4.33
C THR A 151 5.81 -0.35 4.77
N ASP A 152 4.66 -0.31 5.44
CA ASP A 152 3.86 -1.50 5.74
C ASP A 152 3.22 -2.07 4.48
N VAL A 153 3.14 -1.30 3.38
CA VAL A 153 2.73 -1.80 2.06
C VAL A 153 3.92 -2.45 1.37
N THR A 154 3.81 -3.74 1.07
CA THR A 154 4.88 -4.52 0.46
C THR A 154 4.32 -5.38 -0.68
N PRO A 155 5.16 -5.88 -1.60
CA PRO A 155 4.70 -6.83 -2.61
C PRO A 155 4.04 -8.09 -2.01
N ASP A 156 4.52 -8.56 -0.86
CA ASP A 156 4.04 -9.78 -0.19
C ASP A 156 2.61 -9.69 0.33
N ASN A 157 2.12 -8.46 0.54
CA ASN A 157 0.81 -8.22 1.12
C ASN A 157 -0.21 -7.66 0.11
N LEU A 158 0.14 -7.73 -1.18
CA LEU A 158 -0.75 -7.43 -2.28
C LEU A 158 -1.82 -8.51 -2.42
N GLY A 159 -3.09 -8.13 -2.25
CA GLY A 159 -4.24 -9.01 -2.45
C GLY A 159 -4.70 -9.08 -3.90
N TRP A 160 -4.82 -7.95 -4.58
CA TRP A 160 -5.22 -7.91 -5.99
C TRP A 160 -4.78 -6.63 -6.69
N ALA A 161 -4.73 -6.69 -8.03
CA ALA A 161 -4.40 -5.57 -8.90
C ALA A 161 -5.31 -5.58 -10.14
N ARG A 162 -5.76 -4.40 -10.57
CA ARG A 162 -6.63 -4.24 -11.74
C ARG A 162 -6.22 -3.01 -12.55
N ALA A 163 -6.43 -3.06 -13.86
CA ALA A 163 -6.35 -1.89 -14.70
C ALA A 163 -7.51 -1.80 -15.70
N TYR A 164 -7.89 -0.57 -15.99
CA TYR A 164 -9.04 -0.20 -16.80
C TYR A 164 -8.63 0.77 -17.90
N LEU A 165 -8.93 0.41 -19.15
CA LEU A 165 -8.81 1.34 -20.26
C LEU A 165 -9.94 2.37 -20.17
N ASN A 166 -9.57 3.66 -20.20
CA ASN A 166 -10.48 4.81 -20.05
C ASN A 166 -11.38 4.74 -18.81
N GLY A 167 -10.93 4.04 -17.76
CA GLY A 167 -11.67 3.84 -16.51
C GLY A 167 -12.94 2.99 -16.65
N LYS A 168 -13.11 2.24 -17.74
CA LYS A 168 -14.33 1.48 -18.03
C LYS A 168 -14.08 0.01 -18.35
N PHE A 169 -13.12 -0.28 -19.22
CA PHE A 169 -12.91 -1.63 -19.72
C PHE A 169 -11.76 -2.28 -18.96
N GLU A 170 -12.02 -3.34 -18.19
CA GLU A 170 -10.97 -4.09 -17.50
C GLU A 170 -10.05 -4.73 -18.54
N VAL A 171 -8.78 -4.31 -18.53
CA VAL A 171 -7.73 -4.79 -19.44
C VAL A 171 -6.63 -5.54 -18.72
N TYR A 172 -6.59 -5.44 -17.40
CA TYR A 172 -5.69 -6.19 -16.55
C TYR A 172 -6.39 -6.58 -15.26
N LYS A 173 -6.16 -7.81 -14.83
CA LYS A 173 -6.64 -8.31 -13.54
C LYS A 173 -5.65 -9.35 -13.01
N TRP A 174 -5.39 -9.28 -11.72
CA TRP A 174 -4.70 -10.31 -10.98
C TRP A 174 -5.26 -10.37 -9.55
N ASN A 175 -5.33 -11.57 -8.99
CA ASN A 175 -5.78 -11.79 -7.62
C ASN A 175 -4.93 -12.89 -6.98
N PHE A 176 -4.42 -12.63 -5.78
CA PHE A 176 -3.58 -13.54 -5.01
C PHE A 176 -4.26 -14.89 -4.71
N THR A 177 -5.58 -14.91 -4.51
CA THR A 177 -6.31 -16.16 -4.22
C THR A 177 -6.61 -17.00 -5.47
N SER A 178 -6.40 -16.44 -6.66
CA SER A 178 -6.64 -17.12 -7.94
C SER A 178 -5.70 -16.58 -9.04
N PRO A 179 -4.37 -16.67 -8.85
CA PRO A 179 -3.39 -16.04 -9.74
C PRO A 179 -3.44 -16.61 -11.17
N GLN A 180 -3.87 -17.86 -11.33
CA GLN A 180 -4.10 -18.52 -12.62
C GLN A 180 -5.20 -17.89 -13.46
N THR A 181 -6.07 -17.08 -12.86
CA THR A 181 -7.14 -16.35 -13.56
C THR A 181 -6.70 -14.96 -14.00
N GLY A 182 -5.41 -14.63 -13.84
CA GLY A 182 -4.85 -13.35 -14.25
C GLY A 182 -5.01 -13.10 -15.75
N THR A 183 -5.33 -11.86 -16.09
CA THR A 183 -5.51 -11.41 -17.48
C THR A 183 -4.70 -10.15 -17.74
N ASN A 184 -4.13 -10.06 -18.94
CA ASN A 184 -3.51 -8.85 -19.47
C ASN A 184 -3.82 -8.76 -20.96
N ALA A 185 -4.75 -7.88 -21.32
CA ALA A 185 -5.22 -7.69 -22.69
C ALA A 185 -4.33 -6.72 -23.50
N ILE A 186 -3.57 -5.84 -22.85
CA ILE A 186 -2.68 -4.89 -23.54
C ILE A 186 -1.38 -5.59 -23.96
N TYR A 187 -0.79 -6.37 -23.05
CA TYR A 187 0.45 -7.11 -23.31
C TYR A 187 0.33 -8.58 -22.86
N PRO A 188 -0.34 -9.44 -23.66
CA PRO A 188 -0.54 -10.85 -23.31
C PRO A 188 0.79 -11.57 -23.05
N GLY A 189 0.97 -12.09 -21.83
CA GLY A 189 2.14 -12.87 -21.43
C GLY A 189 3.46 -12.09 -21.28
N MET A 190 3.47 -10.78 -21.55
CA MET A 190 4.66 -9.95 -21.35
C MET A 190 4.91 -9.74 -19.85
N PRO A 191 6.11 -10.03 -19.33
CA PRO A 191 6.47 -9.67 -17.96
C PRO A 191 6.36 -8.18 -17.70
N LEU A 192 5.70 -7.81 -16.60
CA LEU A 192 5.54 -6.43 -16.15
C LEU A 192 6.45 -6.17 -14.95
N LYS A 193 7.03 -4.97 -14.92
CA LYS A 193 8.04 -4.60 -13.92
C LYS A 193 7.47 -3.74 -12.79
N GLY A 194 8.20 -3.65 -11.69
CA GLY A 194 7.78 -2.89 -10.51
C GLY A 194 6.63 -3.57 -9.76
N TRP A 195 5.66 -2.79 -9.30
CA TRP A 195 4.57 -3.21 -8.42
C TRP A 195 3.49 -4.06 -9.10
N TRP A 196 3.55 -4.27 -10.42
CA TRP A 196 2.66 -5.21 -11.11
C TRP A 196 2.96 -6.65 -10.63
N PRO A 197 2.00 -7.38 -10.05
CA PRO A 197 2.27 -8.71 -9.48
C PRO A 197 2.45 -9.82 -10.52
N TRP A 198 1.97 -9.59 -11.74
CA TRP A 198 1.92 -10.60 -12.80
C TRP A 198 1.74 -9.92 -14.16
N PRO A 199 2.17 -10.53 -15.28
CA PRO A 199 3.14 -11.61 -15.34
C PRO A 199 4.52 -11.14 -14.85
N LYS A 200 5.29 -12.01 -14.20
CA LYS A 200 6.67 -11.74 -13.79
C LYS A 200 7.66 -12.56 -14.61
N GLU A 201 8.93 -12.14 -14.62
CA GLU A 201 9.98 -12.95 -15.21
C GLU A 201 10.11 -14.28 -14.45
N LYS A 202 10.41 -15.38 -15.15
CA LYS A 202 10.43 -16.73 -14.56
C LYS A 202 11.48 -16.93 -13.46
N ASN A 203 12.35 -15.95 -13.25
CA ASN A 203 13.39 -15.96 -12.21
C ASN A 203 12.97 -15.17 -10.94
N GLU A 204 11.76 -14.61 -10.90
CA GLU A 204 11.24 -13.82 -9.76
C GLU A 204 10.18 -14.58 -8.92
N ALA A 205 10.09 -15.90 -9.03
CA ALA A 205 9.29 -16.65 -8.08
C ALA A 205 10.04 -16.70 -6.73
N PRO A 206 9.44 -16.29 -5.59
CA PRO A 206 9.96 -16.70 -4.31
C PRO A 206 9.89 -18.23 -4.28
N GLU A 207 11.02 -18.87 -3.99
CA GLU A 207 11.07 -20.28 -3.63
C GLU A 207 9.99 -20.54 -2.58
N SER A 208 8.87 -21.11 -3.01
CA SER A 208 8.02 -21.83 -2.07
C SER A 208 8.89 -23.01 -1.66
N THR A 209 9.33 -23.01 -0.40
CA THR A 209 9.93 -24.19 0.21
C THR A 209 8.86 -25.26 0.25
N ALA A 210 8.73 -25.99 -0.85
CA ALA A 210 8.23 -27.34 -0.85
C ALA A 210 9.15 -28.11 0.10
N ARG A 211 8.61 -28.53 1.24
CA ARG A 211 9.25 -29.54 2.07
C ARG A 211 9.23 -30.84 1.26
N GLU A 212 10.29 -31.08 0.50
CA GLU A 212 10.69 -32.42 0.12
C GLU A 212 11.04 -33.19 1.39
N GLY A 213 10.23 -34.21 1.67
CA GLY A 213 10.51 -35.23 2.66
C GLY A 213 10.23 -36.58 2.02
N THR A 214 11.12 -37.01 1.12
CA THR A 214 11.16 -38.39 0.65
C THR A 214 12.55 -38.93 0.91
N GLU A 215 12.68 -39.84 1.88
CA GLU A 215 13.30 -41.16 1.71
C GLU A 215 13.59 -41.81 3.07
N GLY A 216 13.35 -43.12 3.15
CA GLY A 216 13.77 -43.91 4.31
C GLY A 216 13.03 -45.23 4.52
N GLN A 217 12.97 -46.08 3.50
CA GLN A 217 12.74 -47.52 3.71
C GLN A 217 13.72 -48.08 4.77
N LYS A 218 13.20 -48.71 5.81
CA LYS A 218 13.92 -49.75 6.56
C LYS A 218 13.01 -50.95 6.75
N THR A 219 13.19 -51.90 5.84
CA THR A 219 12.92 -53.32 6.05
C THR A 219 13.88 -53.82 7.14
N LEU A 220 13.36 -54.33 8.25
CA LEU A 220 14.11 -55.23 9.13
C LEU A 220 13.25 -56.47 9.38
N ALA A 221 13.69 -57.58 8.79
CA ALA A 221 13.25 -58.92 9.14
C ALA A 221 14.29 -59.53 10.10
N CYS A 222 13.85 -59.82 11.32
CA CYS A 222 14.37 -60.85 12.24
C CYS A 222 13.09 -61.34 12.94
N GLY A 223 12.67 -62.60 12.87
CA GLY A 223 13.39 -63.81 13.27
C GLY A 223 12.53 -64.45 14.37
N GLU A 224 12.16 -65.71 14.17
CA GLU A 224 11.17 -66.51 14.92
C GLU A 224 11.42 -66.62 16.43
N MET A 225 10.35 -66.82 17.21
CA MET A 225 10.26 -67.87 18.25
C MET A 225 8.81 -68.07 18.77
N VAL A 226 8.23 -69.18 18.30
CA VAL A 226 7.45 -70.26 18.96
C VAL A 226 7.05 -70.15 20.44
N GLU A 227 5.88 -70.75 20.73
CA GLU A 227 5.31 -71.35 21.97
C GLU A 227 3.96 -70.70 22.36
N ARG A 228 2.82 -71.39 22.50
CA ARG A 228 2.38 -72.80 22.53
C ARG A 228 0.93 -72.89 22.05
#